data_AF-A0A2V9KY11-F1
#
_entry.id   AF-A0A2V9KY11-F1
#
_cell.length_a   1.000
_cell.length_b   1.000
_cell.length_c   1.000
_cell.angle_alpha   90.00
_cell.angle_beta   90.00
_cell.angle_gamma   90.00
#
_symmetry.space_group_name_H-M   'P 1'
#
loop_
_entity.id
_entity.type
_entity.pdbx_description
1 polymer ?
#
loop_
_entity_poly.entity_id
_entity_poly.type
_entity_poly.pdbx_seq_one_letter_code
_entity_poly.pdbx_strand_id
1 'polypeptide(L)'
;MRLTDAVGHVTSYQYDGLYRRTVRTLPLSMSESYSYDAHGNVSTIASSNTNGASMTYTYDVLNRLATATDNRIAGQGGPSSPTTYSYDPTGNLTGYVYPNTVQTAKLFDPLNRLTQTCSATSSPACSAGTRLSSFAYTLGLAGNRTAAAELPSGRNVAYGYDADYVLTSETITGDPPPASNNGSETYTYDVVGNRKTLTSTVPALPGNQTFSYDSNDRLTTDTIDNNGNTTLSGGVSNTYDFENRMTAHGTTTMVYDGDGNRVNETVGGTTTKYLVDTLNPTQLPQVLDETVNGGVTRTYAYGLQRISENQLNGSTWTPSFYGYDGHANVRFLTNSAGTVTDTYQYDAFGRLITTSGSTPNNYFYSGEWSDSIGLYNLRARYYNQATGRFWTRDAVEGKLTDANTLHKYLYASGNPVNRVDPLGQVDSFEYDSERVVIRFAEHGLDHLVEEGLELTQPEVEAYIEQSVREFLAENKVFVGWQFDIPFVLSQLNNVPWVYRIYIVSSALVSVSTYFPPPSP
;
A
#
# COMPACT_ATOMS: atom_id res chain seq x y z
N MET A 1 -9.23 14.47 -22.60
CA MET A 1 -9.30 15.34 -21.40
C MET A 1 -7.90 15.88 -21.07
N ARG A 2 -7.79 17.05 -20.40
CA ARG A 2 -6.51 17.64 -19.99
C ARG A 2 -6.63 18.23 -18.58
N LEU A 3 -5.69 17.88 -17.71
CA LEU A 3 -5.47 18.48 -16.39
C LEU A 3 -4.23 19.38 -16.45
N THR A 4 -4.29 20.56 -15.84
CA THR A 4 -3.10 21.42 -15.66
C THR A 4 -2.95 21.67 -14.16
N ASP A 5 -1.79 21.31 -13.61
CA ASP A 5 -1.50 21.50 -12.20
C ASP A 5 -1.22 22.98 -11.87
N ALA A 6 -1.13 23.30 -10.58
CA ALA A 6 -0.93 24.66 -10.10
C ALA A 6 0.45 25.27 -10.45
N VAL A 7 1.39 24.46 -10.90
CA VAL A 7 2.71 24.92 -11.39
C VAL A 7 2.78 24.90 -12.93
N GLY A 8 1.66 24.65 -13.60
CA GLY A 8 1.48 24.76 -15.05
C GLY A 8 1.84 23.50 -15.85
N HIS A 9 2.14 22.38 -15.20
CA HIS A 9 2.36 21.13 -15.90
C HIS A 9 1.05 20.49 -16.36
N VAL A 10 1.12 19.77 -17.48
CA VAL A 10 -0.05 19.29 -18.19
C VAL A 10 -0.05 17.77 -18.24
N THR A 11 -1.13 17.17 -17.77
CA THR A 11 -1.45 15.76 -17.97
C THR A 11 -2.62 15.65 -18.94
N SER A 12 -2.53 14.79 -19.94
CA SER A 12 -3.63 14.53 -20.89
C SER A 12 -4.05 13.07 -20.88
N TYR A 13 -5.34 12.85 -21.11
CA TYR A 13 -5.97 11.53 -21.03
C TYR A 13 -6.74 11.24 -22.31
N GLN A 14 -6.64 9.98 -22.76
CA GLN A 14 -7.44 9.40 -23.83
C GLN A 14 -8.26 8.23 -23.29
N TYR A 15 -9.40 7.97 -23.91
CA TYR A 15 -10.37 6.97 -23.48
C TYR A 15 -10.86 6.14 -24.66
N ASP A 16 -11.35 4.93 -24.39
CA ASP A 16 -12.09 4.13 -25.37
C ASP A 16 -13.58 4.53 -25.44
N GLY A 17 -14.35 3.86 -26.29
CA GLY A 17 -15.80 4.11 -26.45
C GLY A 17 -16.65 3.72 -25.24
N LEU A 18 -16.05 3.13 -24.19
CA LEU A 18 -16.69 2.85 -22.90
C LEU A 18 -16.17 3.80 -21.80
N TYR A 19 -15.49 4.89 -22.19
CA TYR A 19 -14.92 5.90 -21.29
C TYR A 19 -13.89 5.35 -20.31
N ARG A 20 -13.20 4.27 -20.67
CA ARG A 20 -12.08 3.73 -19.90
C ARG A 20 -10.77 4.32 -20.40
N ARG A 21 -9.89 4.73 -19.48
CA ARG A 21 -8.64 5.43 -19.82
C ARG A 21 -7.70 4.52 -20.62
N THR A 22 -7.44 4.85 -21.88
CA THR A 22 -6.51 4.08 -22.74
C THR A 22 -5.11 4.67 -22.77
N VAL A 23 -4.95 5.97 -22.52
CA VAL A 23 -3.64 6.62 -22.46
C VAL A 23 -3.65 7.70 -21.40
N ARG A 24 -2.57 7.80 -20.62
CA ARG A 24 -2.22 8.98 -19.83
C ARG A 24 -0.87 9.51 -20.28
N THR A 25 -0.79 10.78 -20.66
CA THR A 25 0.46 11.46 -21.01
C THR A 25 0.78 12.47 -19.93
N LEU A 26 1.92 12.28 -19.29
CA LEU A 26 2.47 13.15 -18.25
C LEU A 26 3.28 14.31 -18.88
N PRO A 27 3.63 15.33 -18.08
CA PRO A 27 4.55 16.37 -18.48
C PRO A 27 5.87 15.78 -19.01
N LEU A 28 6.49 16.42 -19.99
CA LEU A 28 7.73 15.97 -20.66
C LEU A 28 7.58 14.70 -21.52
N SER A 29 6.36 14.42 -22.02
CA SER A 29 6.07 13.40 -23.04
C SER A 29 6.30 11.94 -22.61
N MET A 30 6.38 11.67 -21.31
CA MET A 30 6.22 10.31 -20.79
C MET A 30 4.75 9.93 -20.83
N SER A 31 4.43 8.69 -21.17
CA SER A 31 3.04 8.23 -21.17
C SER A 31 2.91 6.76 -20.80
N GLU A 32 1.73 6.40 -20.32
CA GLU A 32 1.30 5.03 -20.07
C GLU A 32 0.08 4.75 -20.93
N SER A 33 -0.02 3.52 -21.40
CA SER A 33 -1.16 3.02 -22.17
C SER A 33 -1.76 1.80 -21.51
N TYR A 34 -3.08 1.68 -21.68
CA TYR A 34 -3.90 0.65 -21.06
C TYR A 34 -4.75 -0.05 -22.10
N SER A 35 -4.92 -1.35 -21.89
CA SER A 35 -5.96 -2.14 -22.54
C SER A 35 -6.81 -2.79 -21.47
N TYR A 36 -8.03 -3.18 -21.86
CA TYR A 36 -8.99 -3.79 -20.96
C TYR A 36 -9.50 -5.11 -21.54
N ASP A 37 -9.85 -6.05 -20.67
CA ASP A 37 -10.61 -7.22 -21.08
C ASP A 37 -12.11 -6.88 -21.27
N ALA A 38 -12.89 -7.90 -21.61
CA ALA A 38 -14.33 -7.76 -21.84
C ALA A 38 -15.13 -7.40 -20.56
N HIS A 39 -14.59 -7.67 -19.37
CA HIS A 39 -15.22 -7.36 -18.08
C HIS A 39 -14.75 -6.02 -17.51
N GLY A 40 -13.90 -5.28 -18.25
CA GLY A 40 -13.40 -3.98 -17.81
C GLY A 40 -12.18 -4.04 -16.90
N ASN A 41 -11.58 -5.21 -16.70
CA ASN A 41 -10.33 -5.31 -15.96
C ASN A 41 -9.17 -4.83 -16.85
N VAL A 42 -8.19 -4.14 -16.26
CA VAL A 42 -6.96 -3.73 -16.96
C VAL A 42 -6.20 -4.98 -17.39
N SER A 43 -6.05 -5.21 -18.69
CA SER A 43 -5.36 -6.37 -19.25
C SER A 43 -3.92 -6.07 -19.64
N THR A 44 -3.57 -4.81 -19.91
CA THR A 44 -2.19 -4.39 -20.16
C THR A 44 -1.89 -3.02 -19.57
N ILE A 45 -0.66 -2.81 -19.13
CA ILE A 45 -0.10 -1.49 -18.81
C ILE A 45 1.25 -1.36 -19.51
N ALA A 46 1.47 -0.34 -20.31
CA ALA A 46 2.74 -0.14 -21.00
C ALA A 46 3.21 1.33 -20.96
N SER A 47 4.43 1.52 -20.48
CA SER A 47 5.18 2.78 -20.54
C SER A 47 5.64 3.05 -21.97
N SER A 48 5.61 4.32 -22.39
CA SER A 48 6.16 4.75 -23.67
C SER A 48 7.68 4.93 -23.66
N ASN A 49 8.33 4.81 -22.49
CA ASN A 49 9.77 4.94 -22.39
C ASN A 49 10.46 3.73 -23.05
N THR A 50 11.61 3.97 -23.68
CA THR A 50 12.44 2.86 -24.16
C THR A 50 12.92 2.04 -22.98
N ASN A 51 12.68 0.72 -23.00
CA ASN A 51 12.87 -0.21 -21.89
C ASN A 51 11.98 0.03 -20.65
N GLY A 52 10.98 0.91 -20.75
CA GLY A 52 10.00 1.16 -19.68
C GLY A 52 9.10 -0.04 -19.40
N ALA A 53 8.33 0.02 -18.32
CA ALA A 53 7.43 -1.04 -17.86
C ALA A 53 6.44 -1.52 -18.92
N SER A 54 6.17 -2.83 -18.95
CA SER A 54 5.19 -3.44 -19.85
C SER A 54 4.62 -4.71 -19.21
N MET A 55 3.39 -4.60 -18.71
CA MET A 55 2.69 -5.66 -17.97
C MET A 55 1.50 -6.19 -18.76
N THR A 56 1.27 -7.50 -18.65
CA THR A 56 0.06 -8.18 -19.13
C THR A 56 -0.60 -8.91 -17.97
N TYR A 57 -1.92 -8.80 -17.86
CA TYR A 57 -2.73 -9.40 -16.80
C TYR A 57 -3.80 -10.32 -17.36
N THR A 58 -4.08 -11.39 -16.63
CA THR A 58 -5.26 -12.23 -16.87
C THR A 58 -6.04 -12.40 -15.57
N TYR A 59 -7.32 -12.71 -15.71
CA TYR A 59 -8.26 -12.84 -14.60
C TYR A 59 -8.91 -14.21 -14.63
N ASP A 60 -9.26 -14.75 -13.46
CA ASP A 60 -10.03 -15.98 -13.36
C ASP A 60 -11.53 -15.73 -13.63
N VAL A 61 -12.34 -16.79 -13.57
CA VAL A 61 -13.79 -16.71 -13.83
C VAL A 61 -14.57 -15.87 -12.79
N LEU A 62 -13.93 -15.47 -11.69
CA LEU A 62 -14.50 -14.61 -10.65
C LEU A 62 -13.89 -13.19 -10.71
N ASN A 63 -13.27 -12.81 -11.83
CA ASN A 63 -12.59 -11.52 -12.04
C ASN A 63 -11.44 -11.23 -11.03
N ARG A 64 -10.85 -12.26 -10.43
CA ARG A 64 -9.66 -12.10 -9.58
C ARG A 64 -8.40 -12.24 -10.42
N LEU A 65 -7.33 -11.53 -10.06
CA LEU A 65 -6.07 -11.58 -10.80
C LEU A 65 -5.53 -13.02 -10.84
N ALA A 66 -5.42 -13.62 -12.02
CA ALA A 66 -4.91 -14.98 -12.19
C ALA A 66 -3.42 -14.98 -12.55
N THR A 67 -2.99 -14.09 -13.45
CA THR A 67 -1.59 -13.95 -13.81
C THR A 67 -1.15 -12.51 -14.00
N ALA A 68 0.14 -12.26 -13.76
CA ALA A 68 0.82 -11.01 -14.06
C ALA A 68 2.16 -11.30 -14.75
N THR A 69 2.33 -10.79 -15.97
CA THR A 69 3.51 -11.02 -16.80
C THR A 69 4.25 -9.71 -17.02
N ASP A 70 5.52 -9.64 -16.62
CA ASP A 70 6.45 -8.61 -17.11
C ASP A 70 6.95 -9.04 -18.49
N ASN A 71 6.54 -8.33 -19.54
CA ASN A 71 6.83 -8.70 -20.92
C ASN A 71 8.28 -8.45 -21.34
N ARG A 72 9.10 -7.85 -20.47
CA ARG A 72 10.43 -7.31 -20.82
C ARG A 72 11.55 -8.16 -20.27
N ILE A 73 11.33 -8.69 -19.06
CA ILE A 73 12.35 -9.38 -18.28
C ILE A 73 12.97 -10.55 -19.05
N ALA A 74 12.18 -11.28 -19.86
CA ALA A 74 12.67 -12.37 -20.71
C ALA A 74 13.69 -11.88 -21.77
N GLY A 75 13.36 -10.78 -22.46
CA GLY A 75 14.26 -10.15 -23.44
C GLY A 75 15.49 -9.48 -22.80
N GLN A 76 15.43 -9.27 -21.49
CA GLN A 76 16.48 -8.67 -20.66
C GLN A 76 17.31 -9.72 -19.90
N GLY A 77 17.13 -11.02 -20.20
CA GLY A 77 17.93 -12.11 -19.64
C GLY A 77 17.39 -12.73 -18.35
N GLY A 78 16.19 -12.32 -17.90
CA GLY A 78 15.49 -12.92 -16.77
C GLY A 78 14.46 -13.98 -17.16
N PRO A 79 13.71 -14.53 -16.19
CA PRO A 79 12.76 -15.62 -16.40
C PRO A 79 11.51 -15.17 -17.18
N SER A 80 10.96 -16.05 -18.03
CA SER A 80 9.86 -15.71 -18.95
C SER A 80 8.45 -16.13 -18.50
N SER A 81 8.34 -16.90 -17.41
CA SER A 81 7.03 -17.35 -16.90
C SER A 81 6.28 -16.20 -16.23
N PRO A 82 4.93 -16.19 -16.24
CA PRO A 82 4.16 -15.21 -15.48
C PRO A 82 4.27 -15.47 -13.97
N THR A 83 3.94 -14.44 -13.17
CA THR A 83 3.49 -14.66 -11.80
C THR A 83 2.09 -15.26 -11.83
N THR A 84 1.84 -16.31 -11.07
CA THR A 84 0.51 -16.94 -10.94
C THR A 84 -0.03 -16.77 -9.53
N TYR A 85 -1.36 -16.65 -9.39
CA TYR A 85 -2.05 -16.47 -8.11
C TYR A 85 -3.02 -17.63 -7.86
N SER A 86 -3.18 -18.01 -6.59
CA SER A 86 -4.09 -19.08 -6.16
C SER A 86 -4.96 -18.59 -5.01
N TYR A 87 -6.24 -18.94 -5.06
CA TYR A 87 -7.23 -18.51 -4.08
C TYR A 87 -8.02 -19.70 -3.56
N ASP A 88 -8.52 -19.59 -2.33
CA ASP A 88 -9.50 -20.54 -1.80
C ASP A 88 -10.94 -20.20 -2.26
N PRO A 89 -11.93 -21.06 -1.97
CA PRO A 89 -13.33 -20.81 -2.32
C PRO A 89 -13.97 -19.60 -1.60
N THR A 90 -13.40 -19.16 -0.47
CA THR A 90 -13.85 -17.99 0.27
C THR A 90 -13.27 -16.68 -0.26
N GLY A 91 -12.31 -16.75 -1.18
CA GLY A 91 -11.72 -15.59 -1.84
C GLY A 91 -10.30 -15.27 -1.38
N ASN A 92 -9.81 -15.90 -0.32
CA ASN A 92 -8.51 -15.54 0.26
C ASN A 92 -7.37 -15.91 -0.68
N LEU A 93 -6.35 -15.06 -0.81
CA LEU A 93 -5.13 -15.40 -1.54
C LEU A 93 -4.34 -16.46 -0.77
N THR A 94 -4.34 -17.71 -1.26
CA THR A 94 -3.61 -18.83 -0.64
C THR A 94 -2.16 -18.95 -1.09
N GLY A 95 -1.79 -18.29 -2.19
CA GLY A 95 -0.40 -18.24 -2.62
C GLY A 95 -0.17 -17.64 -3.99
N TYR A 96 1.10 -17.48 -4.32
CA TYR A 96 1.56 -17.03 -5.63
C TYR A 96 2.92 -17.65 -5.98
N VAL A 97 3.18 -17.81 -7.28
CA VAL A 97 4.46 -18.33 -7.81
C VAL A 97 5.05 -17.30 -8.74
N TYR A 98 6.29 -16.88 -8.48
CA TYR A 98 7.00 -15.91 -9.31
C TYR A 98 7.66 -16.54 -10.53
N PRO A 99 8.05 -15.71 -11.52
CA PRO A 99 8.77 -16.15 -12.71
C PRO A 99 10.06 -16.92 -12.40
N ASN A 100 10.77 -16.56 -11.33
CA ASN A 100 11.98 -17.23 -10.85
C ASN A 100 11.70 -18.50 -10.01
N THR A 101 10.50 -19.05 -10.11
CA THR A 101 9.98 -20.24 -9.42
C THR A 101 9.87 -20.15 -7.90
N VAL A 102 10.25 -19.01 -7.28
CA VAL A 102 10.00 -18.79 -5.86
C VAL A 102 8.49 -18.71 -5.64
N GLN A 103 8.00 -19.46 -4.68
CA GLN A 103 6.59 -19.56 -4.39
C GLN A 103 6.31 -19.19 -2.94
N THR A 104 5.19 -18.52 -2.73
CA THR A 104 4.69 -18.14 -1.42
C THR A 104 3.33 -18.77 -1.16
N ALA A 105 3.15 -19.33 0.02
CA ALA A 105 1.86 -19.82 0.53
C ALA A 105 1.40 -18.98 1.71
N LYS A 106 0.09 -18.77 1.81
CA LYS A 106 -0.61 -18.14 2.93
C LYS A 106 -1.60 -19.13 3.52
N LEU A 107 -1.62 -19.26 4.84
CA LEU A 107 -2.51 -20.15 5.57
C LEU A 107 -3.43 -19.34 6.48
N PHE A 108 -4.70 -19.71 6.50
CA PHE A 108 -5.75 -19.02 7.24
C PHE A 108 -6.40 -19.94 8.26
N ASP A 109 -6.89 -19.38 9.36
CA ASP A 109 -7.78 -20.09 10.27
C ASP A 109 -9.24 -20.08 9.78
N PRO A 110 -10.17 -20.79 10.43
CA PRO A 110 -11.58 -20.83 10.02
C PRO A 110 -12.34 -19.50 10.07
N LEU A 111 -11.75 -18.44 10.64
CA LEU A 111 -12.30 -17.08 10.66
C LEU A 111 -11.69 -16.21 9.54
N ASN A 112 -11.04 -16.83 8.54
CA ASN A 112 -10.28 -16.20 7.46
C ASN A 112 -9.11 -15.35 7.99
N ARG A 113 -8.52 -15.76 9.11
CA ARG A 113 -7.41 -15.03 9.73
C ARG A 113 -6.05 -15.54 9.30
N LEU A 114 -5.16 -14.68 8.79
CA LEU A 114 -3.83 -15.10 8.33
C LEU A 114 -3.00 -15.59 9.51
N THR A 115 -2.68 -16.88 9.51
CA THR A 115 -1.90 -17.54 10.58
C THR A 115 -0.48 -17.83 10.16
N GLN A 116 -0.20 -17.96 8.86
CA GLN A 116 1.16 -18.22 8.41
C GLN A 116 1.41 -17.76 6.98
N THR A 117 2.63 -17.28 6.74
CA THR A 117 3.19 -17.11 5.39
C THR A 117 4.47 -17.95 5.28
N CYS A 118 4.71 -18.53 4.11
CA CYS A 118 5.93 -19.30 3.82
C CYS A 118 6.38 -19.04 2.39
N SER A 119 7.67 -18.75 2.18
CA SER A 119 8.27 -18.69 0.85
C SER A 119 9.33 -19.76 0.67
N ALA A 120 9.39 -20.38 -0.50
CA ALA A 120 10.32 -21.47 -0.83
C ALA A 120 10.68 -21.51 -2.32
N THR A 121 11.73 -22.23 -2.66
CA THR A 121 12.12 -22.50 -4.06
C THR A 121 11.36 -23.67 -4.70
N SER A 122 10.54 -24.40 -3.93
CA SER A 122 9.73 -25.50 -4.45
C SER A 122 8.43 -25.70 -3.66
N SER A 123 7.51 -26.46 -4.24
CA SER A 123 6.23 -26.80 -3.62
C SER A 123 6.33 -28.05 -2.73
N PRO A 124 5.61 -28.11 -1.60
CA PRO A 124 4.83 -27.03 -0.97
C PRO A 124 5.73 -26.02 -0.23
N ALA A 125 5.36 -24.74 -0.26
CA ALA A 125 6.23 -23.66 0.25
C ALA A 125 6.49 -23.71 1.77
N CYS A 126 5.58 -24.29 2.55
CA CYS A 126 5.77 -24.48 3.99
C CYS A 126 6.61 -25.73 4.34
N SER A 127 7.20 -26.42 3.36
CA SER A 127 8.12 -27.54 3.62
C SER A 127 9.48 -27.06 4.12
N ALA A 128 10.07 -27.78 5.08
CA ALA A 128 11.31 -27.33 5.72
C ALA A 128 12.55 -27.34 4.80
N GLY A 129 12.60 -28.23 3.81
CA GLY A 129 13.81 -28.48 3.01
C GLY A 129 14.14 -27.42 1.95
N THR A 130 13.16 -26.64 1.50
CA THR A 130 13.33 -25.63 0.44
C THR A 130 12.87 -24.22 0.85
N ARG A 131 12.53 -24.06 2.13
CA ARG A 131 12.03 -22.81 2.71
C ARG A 131 13.10 -21.73 2.75
N LEU A 132 12.75 -20.58 2.19
CA LEU A 132 13.50 -19.33 2.28
C LEU A 132 13.09 -18.54 3.51
N SER A 133 11.78 -18.47 3.79
CA SER A 133 11.21 -17.79 4.94
C SER A 133 9.90 -18.43 5.41
N SER A 134 9.55 -18.26 6.67
CA SER A 134 8.19 -18.46 7.17
C SER A 134 7.94 -17.57 8.37
N PHE A 135 6.74 -17.01 8.44
CA PHE A 135 6.24 -16.20 9.54
C PHE A 135 4.94 -16.81 10.03
N ALA A 136 4.97 -17.45 11.19
CA ALA A 136 3.80 -18.05 11.84
C ALA A 136 3.30 -17.13 12.95
N TYR A 137 2.03 -16.75 12.90
CA TYR A 137 1.42 -15.80 13.81
C TYR A 137 0.60 -16.50 14.89
N THR A 138 0.79 -16.06 16.13
CA THR A 138 -0.17 -16.33 17.20
C THR A 138 -1.14 -15.17 17.27
N LEU A 139 -2.43 -15.46 17.17
CA LEU A 139 -3.50 -14.45 17.18
C LEU A 139 -4.21 -14.43 18.54
N GLY A 140 -4.49 -13.24 19.04
CA GLY A 140 -5.42 -13.02 20.14
C GLY A 140 -6.87 -13.26 19.75
N LEU A 141 -7.77 -13.14 20.72
CA LEU A 141 -9.21 -13.35 20.49
C LEU A 141 -9.79 -12.36 19.48
N ALA A 142 -9.33 -11.10 19.49
CA ALA A 142 -9.74 -10.09 18.52
C ALA A 142 -9.00 -10.20 17.17
N GLY A 143 -8.13 -11.18 16.98
CA GLY A 143 -7.35 -11.37 15.74
C GLY A 143 -6.06 -10.57 15.67
N ASN A 144 -5.74 -9.74 16.67
CA ASN A 144 -4.46 -9.06 16.77
C ASN A 144 -3.32 -10.07 16.98
N ARG A 145 -2.19 -9.88 16.31
CA ARG A 145 -0.99 -10.72 16.48
C ARG A 145 -0.37 -10.50 17.84
N THR A 146 -0.27 -11.53 18.64
CA THR A 146 0.44 -11.51 19.93
C THR A 146 1.85 -12.08 19.83
N ALA A 147 2.14 -12.84 18.77
CA ALA A 147 3.50 -13.28 18.47
C ALA A 147 3.70 -13.59 16.98
N ALA A 148 4.95 -13.57 16.54
CA ALA A 148 5.41 -14.07 15.25
C ALA A 148 6.66 -14.96 15.44
N ALA A 149 6.61 -16.19 14.93
CA ALA A 149 7.75 -17.09 14.87
C ALA A 149 8.33 -17.09 13.45
N GLU A 150 9.62 -16.78 13.33
CA GLU A 150 10.32 -16.62 12.05
C GLU A 150 11.28 -17.79 11.80
N LEU A 151 11.12 -18.44 10.66
CA LEU A 151 11.99 -19.51 10.19
C LEU A 151 12.61 -19.12 8.83
N PRO A 152 13.81 -19.59 8.50
CA PRO A 152 14.66 -20.49 9.28
C PRO A 152 15.54 -19.80 10.35
N SER A 153 15.43 -18.47 10.52
CA SER A 153 16.27 -17.71 11.46
C SER A 153 16.13 -18.19 12.91
N GLY A 154 14.94 -18.64 13.32
CA GLY A 154 14.64 -18.97 14.72
C GLY A 154 14.27 -17.75 15.57
N ARG A 155 14.20 -16.55 14.96
CA ARG A 155 13.77 -15.32 15.61
C ARG A 155 12.30 -15.43 15.99
N ASN A 156 11.96 -15.07 17.22
CA ASN A 156 10.60 -15.00 17.73
C ASN A 156 10.33 -13.59 18.24
N VAL A 157 9.15 -13.07 17.94
CA VAL A 157 8.71 -11.74 18.36
C VAL A 157 7.42 -11.88 19.13
N ALA A 158 7.35 -11.32 20.33
CA ALA A 158 6.13 -11.24 21.14
C ALA A 158 5.67 -9.79 21.24
N TYR A 159 4.36 -9.56 21.09
CA TYR A 159 3.74 -8.24 21.11
C TYR A 159 2.79 -8.10 22.30
N GLY A 160 2.91 -6.98 23.01
CA GLY A 160 2.01 -6.58 24.09
C GLY A 160 1.17 -5.39 23.67
N TYR A 161 -0.06 -5.33 24.14
CA TYR A 161 -1.01 -4.26 23.86
C TYR A 161 -1.69 -3.78 25.14
N ASP A 162 -2.22 -2.56 25.12
CA ASP A 162 -3.20 -2.12 26.12
C ASP A 162 -4.63 -2.56 25.73
N ALA A 163 -5.63 -2.04 26.45
CA ALA A 163 -7.03 -2.40 26.25
C ALA A 163 -7.62 -1.88 24.92
N ASP A 164 -7.04 -0.83 24.34
CA ASP A 164 -7.46 -0.23 23.07
C ASP A 164 -6.67 -0.79 21.87
N TYR A 165 -5.89 -1.86 22.12
CA TYR A 165 -4.99 -2.50 21.15
C TYR A 165 -3.88 -1.58 20.62
N VAL A 166 -3.47 -0.57 21.40
CA VAL A 166 -2.25 0.17 21.12
C VAL A 166 -1.05 -0.67 21.56
N LEU A 167 0.01 -0.71 20.74
CA LEU A 167 1.19 -1.54 20.99
C LEU A 167 2.00 -1.00 22.18
N THR A 168 2.13 -1.77 23.25
CA THR A 168 2.87 -1.40 24.47
C THR A 168 4.23 -2.07 24.60
N SER A 169 4.45 -3.19 23.91
CA SER A 169 5.77 -3.83 23.88
C SER A 169 6.01 -4.71 22.67
N GLU A 170 7.28 -4.81 22.28
CA GLU A 170 7.81 -5.82 21.37
C GLU A 170 8.99 -6.53 22.06
N THR A 171 9.06 -7.86 22.03
CA THR A 171 10.18 -8.62 22.60
C THR A 171 10.72 -9.61 21.58
N ILE A 172 11.99 -9.48 21.23
CA ILE A 172 12.72 -10.30 20.27
C ILE A 172 13.57 -11.34 21.03
N THR A 173 13.42 -12.60 20.67
CA THR A 173 14.20 -13.72 21.22
C THR A 173 14.63 -14.69 20.11
N GLY A 174 15.70 -15.45 20.33
CA GLY A 174 16.19 -16.43 19.35
C GLY A 174 16.77 -15.83 18.07
N ASP A 175 17.02 -14.52 18.00
CA ASP A 175 17.69 -13.92 16.85
C ASP A 175 19.15 -14.43 16.80
N PRO A 176 19.58 -15.05 15.68
CA PRO A 176 20.84 -15.78 15.63
C PRO A 176 22.06 -14.85 15.54
N PRO A 177 23.26 -15.34 15.93
CA PRO A 177 24.52 -14.65 15.67
C PRO A 177 24.77 -14.42 14.16
N PRO A 178 25.55 -13.39 13.78
CA PRO A 178 26.23 -12.44 14.66
C PRO A 178 25.35 -11.29 15.15
N ALA A 179 24.18 -11.07 14.53
CA ALA A 179 23.29 -9.94 14.83
C ALA A 179 22.78 -10.01 16.28
N SER A 180 22.25 -11.18 16.69
CA SER A 180 21.81 -11.46 18.06
C SER A 180 21.03 -10.31 18.71
N ASN A 181 20.06 -9.76 17.96
CA ASN A 181 19.23 -8.62 18.36
C ASN A 181 18.12 -9.02 19.34
N ASN A 182 18.48 -9.82 20.34
CA ASN A 182 17.58 -10.24 21.41
C ASN A 182 17.41 -9.08 22.41
N GLY A 183 16.18 -8.80 22.81
CA GLY A 183 15.85 -7.67 23.66
C GLY A 183 14.38 -7.31 23.56
N SER A 184 14.02 -6.17 24.11
CA SER A 184 12.65 -5.65 24.06
C SER A 184 12.61 -4.14 23.85
N GLU A 185 11.52 -3.70 23.25
CA GLU A 185 11.07 -2.32 23.20
C GLU A 185 9.77 -2.17 23.98
N THR A 186 9.67 -1.16 24.83
CA THR A 186 8.44 -0.86 25.57
C THR A 186 8.04 0.60 25.38
N TYR A 187 6.73 0.79 25.24
CA TYR A 187 6.11 2.06 24.87
C TYR A 187 5.15 2.49 25.97
N THR A 188 5.18 3.78 26.31
CA THR A 188 4.11 4.40 27.10
C THR A 188 3.49 5.52 26.31
N TYR A 189 2.20 5.77 26.56
CA TYR A 189 1.41 6.75 25.84
C TYR A 189 0.78 7.74 26.83
N ASP A 190 0.46 8.93 26.34
CA ASP A 190 -0.47 9.81 27.05
C ASP A 190 -1.92 9.38 26.79
N VAL A 191 -2.86 10.15 27.35
CA VAL A 191 -4.29 9.83 27.31
C VAL A 191 -4.93 9.96 25.92
N VAL A 192 -4.23 10.57 24.95
CA VAL A 192 -4.71 10.70 23.56
C VAL A 192 -3.91 9.84 22.58
N GLY A 193 -2.99 9.00 23.08
CA GLY A 193 -2.23 8.05 22.25
C GLY A 193 -0.89 8.58 21.74
N ASN A 194 -0.40 9.73 22.20
CA ASN A 194 0.96 10.13 21.87
C ASN A 194 1.97 9.28 22.65
N ARG A 195 2.91 8.66 21.94
CA ARG A 195 3.99 7.89 22.56
C ARG A 195 4.91 8.79 23.39
N LYS A 196 4.90 8.68 24.72
CA LYS A 196 5.74 9.46 25.65
C LYS A 196 7.13 8.89 25.84
N THR A 197 7.25 7.57 25.86
CA THR A 197 8.55 6.91 26.04
C THR A 197 8.69 5.73 25.09
N LEU A 198 9.93 5.49 24.66
CA LEU A 198 10.38 4.25 24.05
C LEU A 198 11.61 3.80 24.82
N THR A 199 11.53 2.66 25.49
CA THR A 199 12.69 2.04 26.16
C THR A 199 13.13 0.87 25.32
N SER A 200 14.40 0.80 24.92
CA SER A 200 14.90 -0.26 24.03
C SER A 200 16.13 -0.93 24.63
N THR A 201 16.12 -2.27 24.60
CA THR A 201 17.28 -3.12 24.92
C THR A 201 17.75 -3.91 23.70
N VAL A 202 17.14 -3.69 22.53
CA VAL A 202 17.53 -4.31 21.27
C VAL A 202 18.83 -3.64 20.78
N PRO A 203 19.96 -4.37 20.65
CA PRO A 203 21.27 -3.79 20.38
C PRO A 203 21.38 -2.89 19.14
N ALA A 204 20.70 -3.25 18.05
CA ALA A 204 20.74 -2.48 16.80
C ALA A 204 19.85 -1.23 16.79
N LEU A 205 18.96 -1.05 17.78
CA LEU A 205 18.04 0.07 17.81
C LEU A 205 18.56 1.18 18.76
N PRO A 206 18.16 2.45 18.53
CA PRO A 206 18.41 3.52 19.48
C PRO A 206 17.93 3.16 20.89
N GLY A 207 18.71 3.55 21.90
CA GLY A 207 18.35 3.36 23.31
C GLY A 207 17.14 4.19 23.74
N ASN A 208 16.98 4.39 25.04
CA ASN A 208 15.77 5.00 25.61
C ASN A 208 15.52 6.43 25.07
N GLN A 209 14.29 6.69 24.65
CA GLN A 209 13.81 7.97 24.13
C GLN A 209 12.61 8.47 24.94
N THR A 210 12.48 9.79 25.06
CA THR A 210 11.33 10.46 25.66
C THR A 210 10.84 11.54 24.72
N PHE A 211 9.52 11.63 24.56
CA PHE A 211 8.86 12.58 23.68
C PHE A 211 7.93 13.48 24.49
N SER A 212 7.80 14.73 24.06
CA SER A 212 6.92 15.73 24.66
C SER A 212 6.13 16.42 23.56
N TYR A 213 4.85 16.63 23.82
CA TYR A 213 3.89 17.14 22.84
C TYR A 213 3.22 18.41 23.34
N ASP A 214 2.85 19.29 22.42
CA ASP A 214 1.98 20.41 22.71
C ASP A 214 0.50 20.01 22.70
N SER A 215 -0.41 20.97 22.89
CA SER A 215 -1.86 20.73 22.95
C SER A 215 -2.49 20.31 21.62
N ASN A 216 -1.73 20.34 20.52
CA ASN A 216 -2.18 19.90 19.19
C ASN A 216 -1.46 18.61 18.75
N ASP A 217 -0.93 17.84 19.72
CA ASP A 217 -0.23 16.58 19.50
C ASP A 217 1.04 16.74 18.64
N ARG A 218 1.68 17.92 18.66
CA ARG A 218 2.91 18.15 17.89
C ARG A 218 4.14 17.95 18.77
N LEU A 219 5.18 17.33 18.21
CA LEU A 219 6.46 17.17 18.93
C LEU A 219 7.07 18.54 19.24
N THR A 220 7.36 18.77 20.52
CA THR A 220 7.93 20.04 21.00
C THR A 220 9.38 20.28 20.57
N THR A 221 10.07 19.24 20.08
CA THR A 221 11.43 19.33 19.52
C THR A 221 11.46 19.80 18.08
N ASP A 222 10.32 19.78 17.39
CA ASP A 222 10.20 20.14 15.99
C ASP A 222 9.68 21.57 15.83
N THR A 223 10.00 22.23 14.72
CA THR A 223 9.34 23.48 14.32
C THR A 223 8.23 23.17 13.33
N ILE A 224 7.00 23.54 13.66
CA ILE A 224 5.81 23.26 12.87
C ILE A 224 5.20 24.58 12.37
N ASP A 225 4.75 24.62 11.12
CA ASP A 225 4.02 25.77 10.58
C ASP A 225 2.55 25.82 11.05
N ASN A 226 1.79 26.81 10.57
CA ASN A 226 0.38 26.98 10.91
C ASN A 226 -0.54 25.92 10.30
N ASN A 227 -0.09 25.23 9.24
CA ASN A 227 -0.85 24.16 8.60
C ASN A 227 -0.60 22.80 9.27
N GLY A 228 0.38 22.71 10.17
CA GLY A 228 0.74 21.49 10.87
C GLY A 228 1.82 20.68 10.16
N ASN A 229 2.64 21.32 9.32
CA ASN A 229 3.75 20.68 8.63
C ASN A 229 5.06 20.84 9.41
N THR A 230 5.84 19.77 9.52
CA THR A 230 7.15 19.79 10.17
C THR A 230 8.19 20.53 9.32
N THR A 231 8.43 21.82 9.61
CA THR A 231 9.41 22.66 8.88
C THR A 231 10.86 22.49 9.33
N LEU A 232 11.11 21.98 10.55
CA LEU A 232 12.45 21.66 11.04
C LEU A 232 12.37 20.51 12.05
N SER A 233 13.16 19.46 11.86
CA SER A 233 13.34 18.39 12.85
C SER A 233 14.78 17.89 12.81
N GLY A 234 15.41 17.68 13.97
CA GLY A 234 16.79 17.17 14.04
C GLY A 234 17.84 17.98 13.27
N GLY A 235 17.59 19.28 13.01
CA GLY A 235 18.46 20.13 12.19
C GLY A 235 18.21 20.05 10.68
N VAL A 236 17.27 19.23 10.23
CA VAL A 236 16.87 19.12 8.81
C VAL A 236 15.65 19.98 8.55
N SER A 237 15.81 20.96 7.65
CA SER A 237 14.72 21.87 7.24
C SER A 237 13.86 21.25 6.15
N ASN A 238 12.56 21.52 6.16
CA ASN A 238 11.62 21.08 5.14
C ASN A 238 10.85 22.26 4.55
N THR A 239 10.53 22.19 3.26
CA THR A 239 9.66 23.15 2.60
C THR A 239 8.44 22.44 2.03
N TYR A 240 7.33 23.17 1.94
CA TYR A 240 6.04 22.64 1.49
C TYR A 240 5.46 23.55 0.41
N ASP A 241 4.67 22.98 -0.49
CA ASP A 241 3.81 23.76 -1.38
C ASP A 241 2.49 24.17 -0.71
N PHE A 242 1.63 24.85 -1.45
CA PHE A 242 0.34 25.33 -0.94
C PHE A 242 -0.67 24.20 -0.63
N GLU A 243 -0.41 22.97 -1.11
CA GLU A 243 -1.22 21.77 -0.85
C GLU A 243 -0.63 20.95 0.31
N ASN A 244 0.34 21.51 1.04
CA ASN A 244 1.04 20.88 2.17
C ASN A 244 1.85 19.64 1.78
N ARG A 245 2.30 19.54 0.51
CA ARG A 245 3.20 18.47 0.06
C ARG A 245 4.65 18.91 0.24
N MET A 246 5.50 18.01 0.76
CA MET A 246 6.90 18.32 1.05
C MET A 246 7.72 18.44 -0.23
N THR A 247 8.13 19.65 -0.59
CA THR A 247 8.92 19.96 -1.80
C THR A 247 10.43 19.95 -1.56
N ALA A 248 10.86 20.01 -0.30
CA ALA A 248 12.25 19.75 0.06
C ALA A 248 12.39 19.13 1.45
N HIS A 249 13.40 18.26 1.60
CA HIS A 249 13.87 17.71 2.87
C HIS A 249 15.39 17.83 2.91
N GLY A 250 15.90 18.77 3.72
CA GLY A 250 17.30 19.16 3.69
C GLY A 250 17.69 19.70 2.31
N THR A 251 18.63 19.02 1.64
CA THR A 251 19.08 19.39 0.28
C THR A 251 18.34 18.63 -0.83
N THR A 252 17.51 17.65 -0.48
CA THR A 252 16.74 16.87 -1.45
C THR A 252 15.48 17.64 -1.81
N THR A 253 15.18 17.76 -3.11
CA THR A 253 13.95 18.41 -3.60
C THR A 253 13.03 17.43 -4.32
N MET A 254 11.72 17.62 -4.21
CA MET A 254 10.70 16.76 -4.81
C MET A 254 9.72 17.57 -5.63
N VAL A 255 9.14 16.93 -6.66
CA VAL A 255 8.05 17.49 -7.46
C VAL A 255 6.90 16.48 -7.53
N TYR A 256 5.69 17.01 -7.52
CA TYR A 256 4.44 16.26 -7.57
C TYR A 256 3.69 16.54 -8.86
N ASP A 257 2.92 15.57 -9.34
CA ASP A 257 1.94 15.80 -10.40
C ASP A 257 0.65 16.43 -9.85
N GLY A 258 -0.28 16.77 -10.74
CA GLY A 258 -1.59 17.34 -10.36
C GLY A 258 -2.48 16.39 -9.56
N ASP A 259 -2.18 15.09 -9.55
CA ASP A 259 -2.88 14.07 -8.77
C ASP A 259 -2.23 13.87 -7.38
N GLY A 260 -1.16 14.62 -7.07
CA GLY A 260 -0.44 14.55 -5.80
C GLY A 260 0.60 13.42 -5.70
N ASN A 261 0.91 12.73 -6.80
CA ASN A 261 1.94 11.70 -6.80
C ASN A 261 3.33 12.33 -6.93
N ARG A 262 4.30 11.85 -6.15
CA ARG A 262 5.70 12.26 -6.28
C ARG A 262 6.28 11.71 -7.59
N VAL A 263 6.63 12.61 -8.53
CA VAL A 263 7.11 12.28 -9.88
C VAL A 263 8.57 12.69 -10.12
N ASN A 264 9.21 13.35 -9.15
CA ASN A 264 10.60 13.75 -9.23
C ASN A 264 11.29 13.74 -7.86
N GLU A 265 12.57 13.38 -7.85
CA GLU A 265 13.50 13.64 -6.75
C GLU A 265 14.80 14.19 -7.33
N THR A 266 15.39 15.19 -6.67
CA THR A 266 16.76 15.61 -6.95
C THR A 266 17.61 15.56 -5.68
N VAL A 267 18.65 14.72 -5.70
CA VAL A 267 19.61 14.52 -4.61
C VAL A 267 21.01 14.82 -5.12
N GLY A 268 21.73 15.73 -4.46
CA GLY A 268 23.12 16.05 -4.84
C GLY A 268 23.29 16.45 -6.31
N GLY A 269 22.27 17.07 -6.92
CA GLY A 269 22.24 17.47 -8.32
C GLY A 269 21.85 16.36 -9.32
N THR A 270 21.63 15.12 -8.87
CA THR A 270 21.09 14.03 -9.71
C THR A 270 19.58 14.01 -9.61
N THR A 271 18.90 14.13 -10.75
CA THR A 271 17.44 14.06 -10.82
C THR A 271 16.96 12.69 -11.29
N THR A 272 16.12 12.06 -10.48
CA THR A 272 15.36 10.86 -10.83
C THR A 272 13.92 11.25 -11.09
N LYS A 273 13.37 10.80 -12.22
CA LYS A 273 11.95 10.97 -12.56
C LYS A 273 11.21 9.65 -12.40
N TYR A 274 9.98 9.73 -11.91
CA TYR A 274 9.14 8.57 -11.66
C TYR A 274 7.91 8.61 -12.58
N LEU A 275 7.70 7.52 -13.30
CA LEU A 275 6.43 7.25 -13.96
C LEU A 275 5.55 6.51 -12.97
N VAL A 276 4.51 7.17 -12.43
CA VAL A 276 3.68 6.61 -11.35
C VAL A 276 2.32 6.20 -11.89
N ASP A 277 2.04 4.91 -12.00
CA ASP A 277 0.77 4.37 -12.45
C ASP A 277 -0.28 4.29 -11.32
N THR A 278 -1.54 4.56 -11.66
CA THR A 278 -2.67 4.54 -10.71
C THR A 278 -3.76 3.50 -11.04
N LEU A 279 -3.57 2.65 -12.07
CA LEU A 279 -4.56 1.63 -12.48
C LEU A 279 -4.04 0.19 -12.36
N ASN A 280 -2.84 0.01 -11.82
CA ASN A 280 -2.23 -1.29 -11.58
C ASN A 280 -3.04 -2.10 -10.55
N PRO A 281 -2.87 -3.44 -10.52
CA PRO A 281 -3.69 -4.29 -9.66
C PRO A 281 -3.50 -4.09 -8.15
N THR A 282 -2.49 -3.33 -7.69
CA THR A 282 -2.37 -2.97 -6.26
C THR A 282 -3.41 -1.94 -5.83
N GLN A 283 -4.07 -1.26 -6.79
CA GLN A 283 -5.04 -0.18 -6.55
C GLN A 283 -4.45 1.04 -5.81
N LEU A 284 -3.14 1.13 -5.78
CA LEU A 284 -2.40 2.24 -5.22
C LEU A 284 -1.55 2.88 -6.33
N PRO A 285 -1.25 4.19 -6.22
CA PRO A 285 -0.18 4.79 -7.00
C PRO A 285 1.13 4.02 -6.83
N GLN A 286 1.73 3.56 -7.92
CA GLN A 286 2.97 2.78 -7.94
C GLN A 286 3.94 3.29 -9.00
N VAL A 287 5.22 3.39 -8.65
CA VAL A 287 6.27 3.73 -9.62
C VAL A 287 6.47 2.56 -10.57
N LEU A 288 6.30 2.77 -11.87
CA LEU A 288 6.61 1.82 -12.94
C LEU A 288 8.04 1.95 -13.44
N ASP A 289 8.50 3.19 -13.68
CA ASP A 289 9.83 3.50 -14.20
C ASP A 289 10.53 4.54 -13.33
N GLU A 290 11.83 4.34 -13.09
CA GLU A 290 12.77 5.38 -12.66
C GLU A 290 13.65 5.77 -13.86
N THR A 291 13.71 7.07 -14.15
CA THR A 291 14.50 7.62 -15.26
C THR A 291 15.52 8.62 -14.75
N VAL A 292 16.78 8.41 -15.14
CA VAL A 292 17.91 9.32 -14.85
C VAL A 292 18.56 9.71 -16.16
N ASN A 293 18.86 11.00 -16.35
CA ASN A 293 19.46 11.52 -17.59
C ASN A 293 18.72 11.13 -18.89
N GLY A 294 17.40 10.95 -18.81
CA GLY A 294 16.55 10.61 -19.96
C GLY A 294 16.50 9.12 -20.32
N GLY A 295 17.21 8.25 -19.60
CA GLY A 295 17.14 6.80 -19.76
C GLY A 295 16.49 6.10 -18.57
N VAL A 296 15.69 5.08 -18.81
CA VAL A 296 15.13 4.24 -17.76
C VAL A 296 16.26 3.45 -17.10
N THR A 297 16.44 3.61 -15.79
CA THR A 297 17.49 2.94 -15.00
C THR A 297 16.92 1.85 -14.11
N ARG A 298 15.63 1.92 -13.78
CA ARG A 298 14.94 0.88 -13.02
C ARG A 298 13.49 0.82 -13.44
N THR A 299 12.92 -0.37 -13.38
CA THR A 299 11.49 -0.58 -13.58
C THR A 299 10.94 -1.59 -12.61
N TYR A 300 9.62 -1.56 -12.43
CA TYR A 300 8.94 -2.40 -11.46
C TYR A 300 7.77 -3.16 -12.10
N ALA A 301 7.59 -4.40 -11.64
CA ALA A 301 6.46 -5.24 -12.02
C ALA A 301 5.52 -5.39 -10.83
N TYR A 302 4.22 -5.28 -11.08
CA TYR A 302 3.17 -5.36 -10.06
C TYR A 302 2.11 -6.38 -10.42
N GLY A 303 1.64 -7.11 -9.42
CA GLY A 303 0.33 -7.77 -9.43
C GLY A 303 -0.44 -7.29 -8.20
N LEU A 304 -0.93 -8.19 -7.33
CA LEU A 304 -1.57 -7.79 -6.06
C LEU A 304 -0.64 -7.05 -5.09
N GLN A 305 0.67 -7.19 -5.30
CA GLN A 305 1.76 -6.45 -4.64
C GLN A 305 2.94 -6.35 -5.62
N ARG A 306 4.00 -5.62 -5.25
CA ARG A 306 5.21 -5.54 -6.09
C ARG A 306 5.85 -6.93 -6.22
N ILE A 307 6.08 -7.35 -7.47
CA ILE A 307 6.63 -8.66 -7.81
C ILE A 307 8.15 -8.58 -7.86
N SER A 308 8.65 -7.64 -8.67
CA SER A 308 10.08 -7.50 -8.93
C SER A 308 10.44 -6.06 -9.27
N GLU A 309 11.71 -5.76 -9.13
CA GLU A 309 12.37 -4.66 -9.80
C GLU A 309 13.32 -5.23 -10.85
N ASN A 310 13.59 -4.45 -11.90
CA ASN A 310 14.66 -4.73 -12.83
C ASN A 310 15.53 -3.48 -12.96
N GLN A 311 16.78 -3.58 -12.54
CA GLN A 311 17.71 -2.46 -12.46
C GLN A 311 18.79 -2.56 -13.54
N LEU A 312 19.10 -1.45 -14.19
CA LEU A 312 20.19 -1.34 -15.14
C LEU A 312 21.52 -1.10 -14.40
N ASN A 313 22.36 -2.13 -14.37
CA ASN A 313 23.71 -2.07 -13.79
C ASN A 313 24.75 -2.01 -14.92
N GLY A 314 25.26 -0.82 -15.19
CA GLY A 314 26.06 -0.55 -16.38
C GLY A 314 25.19 -0.70 -17.63
N SER A 315 25.36 -1.80 -18.37
CA SER A 315 24.56 -2.10 -19.58
C SER A 315 23.69 -3.36 -19.40
N THR A 316 23.63 -3.93 -18.21
CA THR A 316 22.95 -5.19 -17.95
C THR A 316 21.78 -4.99 -17.00
N TRP A 317 20.60 -5.42 -17.45
CA TRP A 317 19.40 -5.49 -16.62
C TRP A 317 19.50 -6.65 -15.63
N THR A 318 19.32 -6.36 -14.36
CA THR A 318 19.43 -7.31 -13.25
C THR A 318 18.12 -7.31 -12.46
N PRO A 319 17.27 -8.34 -12.61
CA PRO A 319 16.01 -8.39 -11.89
C PRO A 319 16.13 -9.03 -10.51
N SER A 320 15.41 -8.44 -9.57
CA SER A 320 15.29 -8.86 -8.17
C SER A 320 13.82 -9.02 -7.80
N PHE A 321 13.45 -10.12 -7.14
CA PHE A 321 12.07 -10.47 -6.80
C PHE A 321 11.84 -10.32 -5.28
N TYR A 322 10.72 -9.72 -4.90
CA TYR A 322 10.43 -9.32 -3.52
C TYR A 322 9.73 -10.42 -2.71
N GLY A 323 10.25 -10.74 -1.53
CA GLY A 323 9.63 -11.64 -0.58
C GLY A 323 9.09 -10.90 0.65
N TYR A 324 7.89 -11.28 1.11
CA TYR A 324 7.15 -10.54 2.14
C TYR A 324 6.82 -11.39 3.37
N ASP A 325 6.54 -10.72 4.50
CA ASP A 325 5.76 -11.31 5.58
C ASP A 325 4.25 -11.04 5.41
N GLY A 326 3.48 -11.34 6.44
CA GLY A 326 2.01 -11.21 6.44
C GLY A 326 1.56 -9.75 6.48
N HIS A 327 2.34 -8.88 7.12
CA HIS A 327 2.09 -7.43 7.18
C HIS A 327 2.56 -6.70 5.91
N ALA A 328 2.98 -7.46 4.89
CA ALA A 328 3.56 -6.97 3.64
C ALA A 328 4.90 -6.24 3.80
N ASN A 329 5.65 -6.48 4.89
CA ASN A 329 7.03 -6.00 4.97
C ASN A 329 7.90 -6.74 3.94
N VAL A 330 8.77 -6.03 3.22
CA VAL A 330 9.79 -6.68 2.39
C VAL A 330 10.82 -7.33 3.31
N ARG A 331 10.89 -8.66 3.32
CA ARG A 331 11.78 -9.44 4.20
C ARG A 331 13.01 -9.98 3.51
N PHE A 332 12.96 -10.16 2.19
CA PHE A 332 14.12 -10.57 1.41
C PHE A 332 13.94 -10.24 -0.08
N LEU A 333 15.05 -10.20 -0.82
CA LEU A 333 15.06 -10.21 -2.28
C LEU A 333 15.67 -11.52 -2.79
N THR A 334 15.22 -11.98 -3.95
CA THR A 334 15.86 -13.09 -4.67
C THR A 334 16.27 -12.69 -6.08
N ASN A 335 17.35 -13.29 -6.58
CA ASN A 335 17.75 -13.13 -7.98
C ASN A 335 16.88 -13.98 -8.93
N SER A 336 17.20 -13.95 -10.23
CA SER A 336 16.52 -14.76 -11.26
C SER A 336 16.59 -16.27 -11.06
N ALA A 337 17.53 -16.77 -10.25
CA ALA A 337 17.67 -18.19 -9.91
C ALA A 337 16.96 -18.56 -8.59
N GLY A 338 16.21 -17.62 -7.98
CA GLY A 338 15.51 -17.84 -6.71
C GLY A 338 16.41 -17.88 -5.48
N THR A 339 17.69 -17.48 -5.60
CA THR A 339 18.61 -17.38 -4.46
C THR A 339 18.39 -16.07 -3.72
N VAL A 340 18.31 -16.11 -2.39
CA VAL A 340 18.20 -14.91 -1.55
C VAL A 340 19.47 -14.09 -1.64
N THR A 341 19.35 -12.81 -2.01
CA THR A 341 20.47 -11.87 -2.16
C THR A 341 20.52 -10.83 -1.05
N ASP A 342 19.35 -10.49 -0.50
CA ASP A 342 19.18 -9.42 0.49
C ASP A 342 18.15 -9.87 1.52
N THR A 343 18.30 -9.43 2.77
CA THR A 343 17.34 -9.69 3.85
C THR A 343 17.11 -8.44 4.68
N TYR A 344 15.92 -8.31 5.24
CA TYR A 344 15.51 -7.17 6.06
C TYR A 344 14.73 -7.64 7.29
N GLN A 345 15.09 -7.08 8.43
CA GLN A 345 14.39 -7.24 9.70
C GLN A 345 14.00 -5.87 10.24
N TYR A 346 12.80 -5.79 10.82
CA TYR A 346 12.23 -4.55 11.34
C TYR A 346 11.84 -4.72 12.80
N ASP A 347 11.78 -3.59 13.51
CA ASP A 347 10.95 -3.47 14.70
C ASP A 347 9.47 -3.31 14.29
N ALA A 348 8.58 -3.27 15.28
CA ALA A 348 7.15 -3.15 15.05
C ALA A 348 6.71 -1.87 14.31
N PHE A 349 7.50 -0.79 14.37
CA PHE A 349 7.21 0.50 13.75
C PHE A 349 7.97 0.69 12.41
N GLY A 350 8.68 -0.31 11.91
CA GLY A 350 9.34 -0.28 10.62
C GLY A 350 10.76 0.29 10.62
N ARG A 351 11.42 0.45 11.77
CA ARG A 351 12.87 0.70 11.81
C ARG A 351 13.60 -0.58 11.44
N LEU A 352 14.54 -0.46 10.50
CA LEU A 352 15.44 -1.55 10.14
C LEU A 352 16.35 -1.89 11.34
N ILE A 353 16.30 -3.17 11.74
CA ILE A 353 17.17 -3.76 12.78
C ILE A 353 18.42 -4.35 12.11
N THR A 354 18.21 -5.14 11.06
CA THR A 354 19.27 -5.82 10.33
C THR A 354 18.97 -5.77 8.85
N THR A 355 19.99 -5.49 8.04
CA THR A 355 19.94 -5.65 6.59
C THR A 355 21.13 -6.47 6.11
N SER A 356 20.95 -7.16 4.99
CA SER A 356 22.05 -7.78 4.25
C SER A 356 21.86 -7.59 2.76
N GLY A 357 22.92 -7.84 2.00
CA GLY A 357 22.95 -7.64 0.57
C GLY A 357 23.36 -6.22 0.17
N SER A 358 23.26 -5.94 -1.12
CA SER A 358 23.74 -4.68 -1.71
C SER A 358 22.88 -4.24 -2.89
N THR A 359 21.77 -4.94 -3.15
CA THR A 359 20.83 -4.57 -4.20
C THR A 359 20.21 -3.24 -3.81
N PRO A 360 20.39 -2.18 -4.62
CA PRO A 360 19.78 -0.89 -4.31
C PRO A 360 18.25 -1.04 -4.34
N ASN A 361 17.60 -0.82 -3.21
CA ASN A 361 16.17 -1.03 -3.03
C ASN A 361 15.57 0.19 -2.32
N ASN A 362 14.40 0.62 -2.77
CA ASN A 362 13.68 1.76 -2.22
C ASN A 362 12.42 1.35 -1.43
N TYR A 363 12.15 0.05 -1.27
CA TYR A 363 10.90 -0.43 -0.70
C TYR A 363 11.10 -1.44 0.42
N PHE A 364 10.47 -1.18 1.56
CA PHE A 364 10.82 -1.84 2.81
C PHE A 364 9.58 -2.21 3.65
N TYR A 365 9.37 -1.53 4.77
CA TYR A 365 8.27 -1.75 5.71
C TYR A 365 6.91 -1.52 5.03
N SER A 366 5.98 -2.45 5.23
CA SER A 366 4.68 -2.55 4.57
C SER A 366 4.71 -2.44 3.03
N GLY A 367 5.87 -2.70 2.41
CA GLY A 367 6.06 -2.60 0.96
C GLY A 367 6.22 -1.16 0.44
N GLU A 368 6.29 -0.20 1.37
CA GLU A 368 6.24 1.23 1.08
C GLU A 368 7.61 1.83 0.81
N TRP A 369 7.59 2.95 0.09
CA TRP A 369 8.77 3.59 -0.45
C TRP A 369 9.50 4.40 0.64
N SER A 370 10.77 4.08 0.89
CA SER A 370 11.71 4.91 1.64
C SER A 370 13.02 5.05 0.86
N ASP A 371 13.46 6.28 0.63
CA ASP A 371 14.65 6.64 -0.13
C ASP A 371 15.64 7.47 0.71
N SER A 372 16.40 8.35 0.05
CA SER A 372 17.47 9.15 0.64
C SER A 372 17.02 10.04 1.80
N ILE A 373 15.73 10.37 1.91
CA ILE A 373 15.21 11.23 2.98
C ILE A 373 14.92 10.48 4.28
N GLY A 374 14.94 9.14 4.26
CA GLY A 374 14.78 8.31 5.46
C GLY A 374 13.37 8.29 6.07
N LEU A 375 12.37 8.79 5.35
CA LEU A 375 10.94 8.72 5.70
C LEU A 375 10.21 7.83 4.70
N TYR A 376 9.15 7.17 5.16
CA TYR A 376 8.27 6.39 4.28
C TYR A 376 7.28 7.29 3.57
N ASN A 377 7.29 7.31 2.24
CA ASN A 377 6.29 7.98 1.42
C ASN A 377 5.02 7.11 1.33
N LEU A 378 3.99 7.50 2.07
CA LEU A 378 2.66 6.87 2.03
C LEU A 378 1.72 7.66 1.14
N ARG A 379 2.23 8.26 0.06
CA ARG A 379 1.51 9.09 -0.92
C ARG A 379 1.07 10.42 -0.32
N ALA A 380 -0.04 10.46 0.41
CA ALA A 380 -0.55 11.73 0.95
C ALA A 380 0.36 12.32 2.03
N ARG A 381 1.08 11.47 2.77
CA ARG A 381 1.94 11.89 3.89
C ARG A 381 3.23 11.08 3.96
N TYR A 382 4.21 11.63 4.66
CA TYR A 382 5.43 10.93 5.02
C TYR A 382 5.34 10.39 6.46
N TYR A 383 5.72 9.13 6.64
CA TYR A 383 5.78 8.47 7.93
C TYR A 383 7.21 8.40 8.45
N ASN A 384 7.41 8.82 9.70
CA ASN A 384 8.67 8.67 10.42
C ASN A 384 8.61 7.49 11.40
N GLN A 385 9.26 6.40 11.01
CA GLN A 385 9.45 5.18 11.79
C GLN A 385 10.18 5.41 13.13
N ALA A 386 11.05 6.43 13.22
CA ALA A 386 11.77 6.71 14.47
C ALA A 386 10.84 7.20 15.58
N THR A 387 9.82 7.98 15.22
CA THR A 387 8.83 8.52 16.16
C THR A 387 7.51 7.78 16.16
N GLY A 388 7.23 6.95 15.15
CA GLY A 388 5.94 6.27 14.97
C GLY A 388 4.82 7.25 14.57
N ARG A 389 5.15 8.29 13.79
CA ARG A 389 4.23 9.41 13.51
C ARG A 389 4.35 9.93 12.08
N PHE A 390 3.31 10.59 11.60
CA PHE A 390 3.31 11.33 10.35
C PHE A 390 4.06 12.66 10.45
N TRP A 391 4.67 13.06 9.35
CA TRP A 391 5.48 14.28 9.20
C TRP A 391 4.64 15.54 8.96
N THR A 392 3.38 15.35 8.59
CA THR A 392 2.39 16.41 8.36
C THR A 392 1.07 16.02 9.00
N ARG A 393 0.27 17.02 9.33
CA ARG A 393 -1.07 16.84 9.88
C ARG A 393 -1.96 16.09 8.89
N ASP A 394 -2.77 15.16 9.39
CA ASP A 394 -3.85 14.55 8.64
C ASP A 394 -4.86 15.58 8.14
N ALA A 395 -5.15 15.54 6.84
CA ALA A 395 -6.19 16.36 6.22
C ALA A 395 -7.60 15.73 6.41
N VAL A 396 -7.67 14.44 6.73
CA VAL A 396 -8.95 13.78 7.01
C VAL A 396 -9.45 14.23 8.38
N GLU A 397 -10.72 14.65 8.46
CA GLU A 397 -11.32 15.16 9.70
C GLU A 397 -11.48 14.08 10.77
N GLY A 398 -11.59 12.82 10.38
CA GLY A 398 -11.84 11.71 11.28
C GLY A 398 -13.30 11.58 11.68
N LYS A 399 -13.59 10.66 12.59
CA LYS A 399 -14.94 10.34 13.07
C LYS A 399 -15.01 10.64 14.56
N LEU A 400 -16.01 11.41 14.98
CA LEU A 400 -16.23 11.72 16.40
C LEU A 400 -16.50 10.48 17.27
N THR A 401 -16.90 9.38 16.64
CA THR A 401 -17.13 8.08 17.29
C THR A 401 -15.88 7.20 17.38
N ASP A 402 -14.77 7.62 16.77
CA ASP A 402 -13.50 6.88 16.77
C ASP A 402 -12.35 7.84 17.07
N ALA A 403 -11.97 7.90 18.34
CA ALA A 403 -10.98 8.84 18.85
C ALA A 403 -9.62 8.73 18.14
N ASN A 404 -9.24 7.52 17.69
CA ASN A 404 -7.96 7.32 17.00
C ASN A 404 -7.91 8.09 15.68
N THR A 405 -9.04 8.17 14.96
CA THR A 405 -9.12 8.92 13.69
C THR A 405 -9.09 10.45 13.88
N LEU A 406 -9.29 10.94 15.12
CA LEU A 406 -9.16 12.36 15.44
C LEU A 406 -7.71 12.78 15.67
N HIS A 407 -6.84 11.83 16.01
CA HIS A 407 -5.43 12.11 16.27
C HIS A 407 -4.66 12.31 14.95
N LYS A 408 -4.23 13.54 14.68
CA LYS A 408 -3.77 13.97 13.34
C LYS A 408 -2.36 13.54 12.91
N TYR A 409 -1.59 12.89 13.77
CA TYR A 409 -0.20 12.47 13.45
C TYR A 409 0.10 10.99 13.77
N LEU A 410 -0.88 10.22 14.26
CA LEU A 410 -0.61 8.87 14.76
C LEU A 410 -0.58 7.91 13.57
N TYR A 411 0.49 7.11 13.47
CA TYR A 411 0.55 6.06 12.47
C TYR A 411 -0.21 4.83 12.94
N ALA A 412 -1.04 4.27 12.07
CA ALA A 412 -1.71 2.98 12.27
C ALA A 412 -2.45 2.86 13.62
N SER A 413 -3.01 3.96 14.13
CA SER A 413 -3.67 4.04 15.43
C SER A 413 -2.81 3.50 16.60
N GLY A 414 -1.48 3.61 16.50
CA GLY A 414 -0.55 3.06 17.49
C GLY A 414 -0.47 1.53 17.48
N ASN A 415 -1.05 0.87 16.47
CA ASN A 415 -1.04 -0.58 16.27
C ASN A 415 -0.40 -0.97 14.92
N PRO A 416 0.89 -0.67 14.73
CA PRO A 416 1.59 -0.90 13.46
C PRO A 416 1.83 -2.38 13.13
N VAL A 417 1.53 -3.31 14.05
CA VAL A 417 1.67 -4.76 13.83
C VAL A 417 0.47 -5.36 13.10
N ASN A 418 -0.70 -4.74 13.25
CA ASN A 418 -1.98 -5.25 12.74
C ASN A 418 -2.64 -4.31 11.71
N ARG A 419 -2.16 -3.07 11.63
CA ARG A 419 -2.69 -2.04 10.73
C ARG A 419 -1.61 -1.48 9.83
N VAL A 420 -2.03 -0.98 8.68
CA VAL A 420 -1.22 -0.26 7.69
C VAL A 420 -1.99 0.99 7.26
N ASP A 421 -1.30 2.03 6.79
CA ASP A 421 -1.94 3.21 6.17
C ASP A 421 -1.35 3.44 4.77
N PRO A 422 -1.76 2.67 3.75
CA PRO A 422 -1.11 2.70 2.44
C PRO A 422 -1.31 4.03 1.69
N LEU A 423 -2.37 4.79 2.00
CA LEU A 423 -2.65 6.08 1.38
C LEU A 423 -2.17 7.26 2.22
N GLY A 424 -1.67 7.00 3.44
CA GLY A 424 -1.29 8.03 4.38
C GLY A 424 -2.47 8.93 4.74
N GLN A 425 -3.67 8.37 4.89
CA GLN A 425 -4.90 9.12 5.17
C GLN A 425 -5.78 8.41 6.20
N VAL A 426 -5.92 7.10 6.06
CA VAL A 426 -6.78 6.28 6.92
C VAL A 426 -6.14 4.91 7.00
N ASP A 427 -5.87 4.46 8.22
CA ASP A 427 -5.36 3.12 8.43
C ASP A 427 -6.44 2.04 8.17
N SER A 428 -5.99 0.84 7.88
CA SER A 428 -6.83 -0.34 7.72
C SER A 428 -6.21 -1.51 8.48
N PHE A 429 -7.05 -2.41 8.98
CA PHE A 429 -6.56 -3.70 9.46
C PHE A 429 -6.06 -4.54 8.28
N GLU A 430 -5.10 -5.41 8.52
CA GLU A 430 -4.65 -6.37 7.51
C GLU A 430 -5.81 -7.21 6.94
N TYR A 431 -6.85 -7.46 7.74
CA TYR A 431 -8.10 -8.15 7.32
C TYR A 431 -8.95 -7.36 6.31
N ASP A 432 -8.77 -6.05 6.20
CA ASP A 432 -9.49 -5.21 5.24
C ASP A 432 -8.76 -5.10 3.88
N SER A 433 -7.54 -5.66 3.75
CA SER A 433 -6.77 -5.58 2.51
C SER A 433 -7.23 -6.55 1.40
N GLU A 434 -8.13 -7.49 1.71
CA GLU A 434 -8.86 -8.28 0.71
C GLU A 434 -10.34 -7.87 0.72
N ARG A 435 -10.59 -6.57 0.51
CA ARG A 435 -11.91 -6.16 0.02
C ARG A 435 -12.17 -6.94 -1.26
N VAL A 436 -13.17 -7.81 -1.22
CA VAL A 436 -13.95 -8.13 -2.42
C VAL A 436 -14.50 -6.80 -2.89
N VAL A 437 -13.71 -6.14 -3.74
CA VAL A 437 -14.19 -5.03 -4.54
C VAL A 437 -15.16 -5.70 -5.51
N ILE A 438 -16.44 -5.71 -5.13
CA ILE A 438 -17.50 -5.67 -6.12
C ILE A 438 -17.19 -4.39 -6.89
N ARG A 439 -16.50 -4.50 -8.02
CA ARG A 439 -16.38 -3.39 -8.96
C ARG A 439 -17.80 -3.13 -9.45
N PHE A 440 -18.54 -2.29 -8.72
CA PHE A 440 -19.38 -1.34 -9.41
C PHE A 440 -18.41 -0.63 -10.36
N ALA A 441 -18.74 -0.54 -11.63
CA ALA A 441 -17.98 0.30 -12.53
C ALA A 441 -18.04 1.73 -11.96
N GLU A 442 -17.07 2.10 -11.12
CA GLU A 442 -16.93 3.45 -10.55
C GLU A 442 -16.93 4.50 -11.66
N HIS A 443 -16.62 4.08 -12.90
CA HIS A 443 -16.52 4.94 -14.07
C HIS A 443 -17.78 5.05 -14.93
N GLY A 444 -18.93 4.48 -14.52
CA GLY A 444 -20.19 4.72 -15.23
C GLY A 444 -20.83 6.08 -14.91
N LEU A 445 -20.57 6.64 -13.72
CA LEU A 445 -21.21 7.86 -13.22
C LEU A 445 -20.29 9.09 -13.29
N ASP A 446 -18.96 8.93 -13.29
CA ASP A 446 -18.01 10.04 -13.44
C ASP A 446 -18.29 10.88 -14.71
N HIS A 447 -18.71 10.22 -15.81
CA HIS A 447 -19.01 10.92 -17.08
C HIS A 447 -20.36 11.65 -17.08
N LEU A 448 -21.28 11.31 -16.16
CA LEU A 448 -22.60 11.96 -16.07
C LEU A 448 -22.52 13.24 -15.22
N VAL A 449 -21.53 13.35 -14.34
CA VAL A 449 -21.24 14.56 -13.54
C VAL A 449 -20.47 15.61 -14.35
N GLU A 450 -19.60 15.22 -15.28
CA GLU A 450 -18.84 16.17 -16.12
C GLU A 450 -19.65 16.78 -17.28
N GLU A 451 -20.81 16.21 -17.64
CA GLU A 451 -21.70 16.74 -18.69
C GLU A 451 -22.85 17.63 -18.16
N GLY A 452 -22.92 17.87 -16.85
CA GLY A 452 -23.98 18.71 -16.25
C GLY A 452 -25.38 18.09 -16.32
N LEU A 453 -25.48 16.77 -16.44
CA LEU A 453 -26.75 16.03 -16.36
C LEU A 453 -27.10 15.79 -14.89
N GLU A 454 -28.19 16.41 -14.42
CA GLU A 454 -28.73 16.14 -13.09
C GLU A 454 -29.38 14.75 -13.06
N LEU A 455 -28.74 13.78 -12.40
CA LEU A 455 -29.37 12.50 -12.09
C LEU A 455 -30.23 12.64 -10.83
N THR A 456 -31.47 12.19 -10.93
CA THR A 456 -32.37 12.08 -9.79
C THR A 456 -31.97 10.92 -8.89
N GLN A 457 -32.26 11.02 -7.59
CA GLN A 457 -31.98 9.94 -6.62
C GLN A 457 -32.51 8.55 -7.07
N PRO A 458 -33.72 8.41 -7.64
CA PRO A 458 -34.19 7.11 -8.16
C PRO A 458 -33.36 6.54 -9.32
N GLU A 459 -32.76 7.39 -10.15
CA GLU A 459 -31.90 6.95 -11.26
C GLU A 459 -30.58 6.38 -10.75
N VAL A 460 -30.01 7.00 -9.71
CA VAL A 460 -28.83 6.50 -8.99
C VAL A 460 -29.14 5.18 -8.29
N GLU A 461 -30.28 5.09 -7.59
CA GLU A 461 -30.72 3.84 -6.94
C GLU A 461 -30.91 2.70 -7.93
N ALA A 462 -31.55 2.96 -9.08
CA ALA A 462 -31.76 1.96 -10.13
C ALA A 462 -30.44 1.47 -10.74
N TYR A 463 -29.47 2.37 -10.95
CA TYR A 463 -28.15 2.01 -11.47
C TYR A 463 -27.37 1.11 -10.50
N ILE A 464 -27.36 1.47 -9.20
CA ILE A 464 -26.75 0.65 -8.15
C ILE A 464 -27.44 -0.71 -8.10
N GLU A 465 -28.77 -0.75 -8.07
CA GLU A 465 -29.54 -2.00 -7.98
C GLU A 465 -29.25 -2.93 -9.17
N GLN A 466 -29.24 -2.39 -10.39
CA GLN A 466 -28.92 -3.15 -11.59
C GLN A 466 -27.49 -3.72 -11.54
N SER A 467 -26.51 -2.90 -11.16
CA SER A 467 -25.11 -3.32 -11.06
C SER A 467 -24.91 -4.42 -10.00
N VAL A 468 -25.60 -4.32 -8.85
CA VAL A 468 -25.59 -5.38 -7.83
C VAL A 468 -26.23 -6.66 -8.38
N ARG A 469 -27.36 -6.56 -9.10
CA ARG A 469 -28.07 -7.72 -9.66
C ARG A 469 -27.24 -8.46 -10.70
N GLU A 470 -26.56 -7.72 -11.58
CA GLU A 470 -25.63 -8.29 -12.58
C GLU A 470 -24.49 -9.02 -11.88
N PHE A 471 -23.86 -8.40 -10.88
CA PHE A 471 -22.84 -9.04 -10.06
C PHE A 471 -23.34 -10.31 -9.35
N LEU A 472 -24.53 -10.29 -8.74
CA LEU A 472 -25.08 -11.45 -8.03
C LEU A 472 -25.49 -12.58 -8.97
N ALA A 473 -25.98 -12.26 -10.17
CA ALA A 473 -26.36 -13.24 -11.18
C ALA A 473 -25.16 -14.03 -11.72
N GLU A 474 -23.99 -13.38 -11.82
CA GLU A 474 -22.75 -13.99 -12.29
C GLU A 474 -22.04 -14.82 -11.21
N ASN A 475 -22.14 -14.43 -9.93
CA ASN A 475 -21.26 -14.93 -8.87
C ASN A 475 -21.87 -15.97 -7.90
N LYS A 476 -23.13 -16.42 -8.09
CA LYS A 476 -23.83 -17.42 -7.24
C LYS A 476 -23.67 -17.20 -5.72
N VAL A 477 -23.68 -15.94 -5.28
CA VAL A 477 -23.51 -15.56 -3.86
C VAL A 477 -24.80 -15.80 -3.09
N PHE A 478 -24.71 -16.36 -1.87
CA PHE A 478 -25.85 -16.62 -0.99
C PHE A 478 -26.01 -15.55 0.11
N VAL A 479 -27.22 -14.96 0.12
CA VAL A 479 -28.08 -14.41 1.20
C VAL A 479 -27.43 -13.91 2.49
N GLY A 480 -27.76 -12.65 2.88
CA GLY A 480 -27.67 -12.17 4.28
C GLY A 480 -26.66 -11.05 4.54
N TRP A 481 -26.11 -10.43 3.50
CA TRP A 481 -25.07 -9.40 3.62
C TRP A 481 -25.69 -8.01 3.61
N GLN A 482 -25.12 -7.11 4.41
CA GLN A 482 -25.47 -5.69 4.47
C GLN A 482 -24.23 -4.86 4.24
N PHE A 483 -24.32 -3.91 3.31
CA PHE A 483 -23.24 -2.97 3.03
C PHE A 483 -23.80 -1.55 3.06
N ASP A 484 -23.01 -0.65 3.65
CA ASP A 484 -23.25 0.79 3.57
C ASP A 484 -22.25 1.32 2.53
N ILE A 485 -22.76 1.83 1.40
CA ILE A 485 -21.93 2.42 0.34
C ILE A 485 -22.11 3.93 0.40
N PRO A 486 -21.06 4.70 0.78
CA PRO A 486 -21.09 6.14 0.67
C PRO A 486 -20.98 6.52 -0.80
N PHE A 487 -21.94 7.31 -1.30
CA PHE A 487 -21.88 7.87 -2.63
C PHE A 487 -21.77 9.39 -2.54
N VAL A 488 -20.73 9.96 -3.14
CA VAL A 488 -20.50 11.41 -3.18
C VAL A 488 -20.61 11.88 -4.63
N LEU A 489 -21.77 12.45 -4.98
CA LEU A 489 -21.95 13.16 -6.24
C LEU A 489 -21.38 14.58 -6.08
N SER A 490 -20.28 14.88 -6.76
CA SER A 490 -19.52 16.12 -6.52
C SER A 490 -20.13 17.40 -7.09
N GLN A 491 -21.26 17.33 -7.81
CA GLN A 491 -21.96 18.55 -8.27
C GLN A 491 -23.47 18.39 -8.20
N LEU A 492 -24.04 18.46 -6.99
CA LEU A 492 -25.31 19.13 -6.67
C LEU A 492 -25.61 18.93 -5.18
N ASN A 493 -25.74 20.05 -4.46
CA ASN A 493 -26.22 20.17 -3.08
C ASN A 493 -25.33 19.72 -1.92
N ASN A 494 -24.10 19.25 -2.11
CA ASN A 494 -23.19 18.97 -0.98
C ASN A 494 -23.78 18.00 0.08
N VAL A 495 -24.75 17.16 -0.34
CA VAL A 495 -25.39 16.17 0.54
C VAL A 495 -24.79 14.80 0.21
N PRO A 496 -24.00 14.18 1.11
CA PRO A 496 -23.59 12.80 0.92
C PRO A 496 -24.81 11.90 1.03
N TRP A 497 -25.09 11.12 -0.01
CA TRP A 497 -26.10 10.06 0.06
C TRP A 497 -25.41 8.79 0.52
N VAL A 498 -25.85 8.27 1.67
CA VAL A 498 -25.44 6.94 2.12
C VAL A 498 -26.53 5.98 1.70
N TYR A 499 -26.14 5.02 0.86
CA TYR A 499 -27.04 3.97 0.40
C TYR A 499 -26.80 2.73 1.22
N ARG A 500 -27.90 2.18 1.74
CA ARG A 500 -27.90 0.86 2.34
C ARG A 500 -28.41 -0.13 1.32
N ILE A 501 -27.60 -1.15 1.04
CA ILE A 501 -27.94 -2.22 0.11
C ILE A 501 -28.32 -3.45 0.91
N TYR A 502 -29.55 -3.93 0.68
CA TYR A 502 -30.04 -5.18 1.25
C TYR A 502 -30.03 -6.26 0.17
N ILE A 503 -29.30 -7.35 0.42
CA ILE A 503 -29.25 -8.51 -0.46
C ILE A 503 -29.93 -9.68 0.24
N VAL A 504 -31.21 -9.90 -0.09
CA VAL A 504 -32.02 -10.98 0.48
C VAL A 504 -31.89 -12.26 -0.37
N SER A 505 -31.69 -12.13 -1.69
CA SER A 505 -31.38 -13.24 -2.59
C SER A 505 -30.85 -12.73 -3.93
N SER A 506 -30.34 -13.61 -4.80
CA SER A 506 -29.94 -13.24 -6.18
C SER A 506 -31.04 -12.59 -7.02
N ALA A 507 -32.31 -12.73 -6.62
CA ALA A 507 -33.46 -12.10 -7.27
C ALA A 507 -34.00 -10.87 -6.53
N LEU A 508 -33.48 -10.54 -5.33
CA LEU A 508 -34.02 -9.46 -4.51
C LEU A 508 -32.88 -8.61 -3.92
N VAL A 509 -32.59 -7.51 -4.60
CA VAL A 509 -31.77 -6.40 -4.13
C VAL A 509 -32.71 -5.24 -3.86
N SER A 510 -32.57 -4.59 -2.71
CA SER A 510 -33.23 -3.30 -2.48
C SER A 510 -32.20 -2.29 -2.01
N VAL A 511 -32.18 -1.14 -2.67
CA VAL A 511 -31.36 0.01 -2.30
C VAL A 511 -32.29 1.01 -1.61
N SER A 512 -31.88 1.52 -0.45
CA SER A 512 -32.59 2.62 0.21
C SER A 512 -31.58 3.68 0.61
N THR A 513 -31.87 4.94 0.29
CA THR A 513 -31.21 6.05 0.98
C THR A 513 -31.55 6.03 2.45
N TYR A 514 -30.54 6.24 3.29
CA TYR A 514 -30.76 6.53 4.69
C TYR A 514 -29.89 7.71 5.09
N PHE A 515 -30.52 8.72 5.69
CA PHE A 515 -29.80 9.76 6.39
C PHE A 515 -29.51 9.23 7.79
N PRO A 516 -28.24 9.11 8.22
CA PRO A 516 -27.95 8.88 9.62
C PRO A 516 -28.69 9.97 10.43
N PRO A 517 -29.31 9.61 11.56
CA PRO A 517 -30.13 10.54 12.30
C PRO A 517 -29.26 11.76 12.65
N PRO A 518 -29.77 13.00 12.46
CA PRO A 518 -29.06 14.17 12.93
C PRO A 518 -28.87 13.98 14.44
N SER A 519 -27.62 13.85 14.87
CA SER A 519 -27.33 13.68 16.29
C SER A 519 -27.47 15.06 16.97
N PRO A 520 -28.13 15.12 18.14
CA PRO A 520 -28.39 16.36 18.88
C PRO A 520 -27.13 17.07 19.38
#